data_AF-A0A5N6ZCU9-F1
#
_entry.id   AF-A0A5N6ZCU9-F1
#
_cell.length_a   1.000
_cell.length_b   1.000
_cell.length_c   1.000
_cell.angle_alpha   90.00
_cell.angle_beta   90.00
_cell.angle_gamma   90.00
#
_symmetry.space_group_name_H-M   'P 1'
#
loop_
_entity.id
_entity.type
_entity.pdbx_description
1 polymer ?
#
loop_
_entity_poly.entity_id
_entity_poly.type
_entity_poly.pdbx_seq_one_letter_code
_entity_poly.pdbx_strand_id
1 'polypeptide(L)'
;MKHYAKEEDVFQLAANLAEKIIKNDAFQDGNKRTAMAAADMFLKINGYYLQKVPFAEDGHNTGLTNAHVAVVTNQWTVQQLGNYYKSIAQPLGPMAAEILDYRNSATEF
;
A
#
# COMPACT_ATOMS: atom_id res chain seq x y z
N MET A 1 -20.74 1.37 -14.37
CA MET A 1 -19.45 1.99 -14.01
C MET A 1 -19.61 2.55 -12.61
N LYS A 2 -18.98 1.95 -11.60
CA LYS A 2 -19.14 2.38 -10.20
C LYS A 2 -18.25 3.60 -9.94
N HIS A 3 -18.84 4.61 -9.30
CA HIS A 3 -18.25 5.90 -8.99
C HIS A 3 -16.89 5.78 -8.32
N TYR A 4 -15.85 6.36 -8.93
CA TYR A 4 -14.64 6.73 -8.22
C TYR A 4 -15.05 7.79 -7.21
N ALA A 5 -15.31 7.38 -5.96
CA ALA A 5 -15.23 8.32 -4.87
C ALA A 5 -13.85 8.96 -4.97
N LYS A 6 -13.77 10.29 -4.94
CA LYS A 6 -12.52 11.04 -4.82
C LYS A 6 -11.92 10.72 -3.45
N GLU A 7 -11.38 9.52 -3.33
CA GLU A 7 -10.70 9.06 -2.13
C GLU A 7 -9.33 9.73 -2.16
N GLU A 8 -9.19 10.81 -1.40
CA GLU A 8 -7.93 11.56 -1.28
C GLU A 8 -7.00 10.96 -0.22
N ASP A 9 -7.48 10.02 0.60
CA ASP A 9 -6.64 9.34 1.58
C ASP A 9 -5.71 8.33 0.88
N VAL A 10 -4.42 8.68 0.80
CA VAL A 10 -3.37 7.87 0.19
C VAL A 10 -3.28 6.46 0.80
N PHE A 11 -3.64 6.27 2.07
CA PHE A 11 -3.66 4.95 2.71
C PHE A 11 -4.83 4.11 2.20
N GLN A 12 -5.99 4.74 1.98
CA GLN A 12 -7.14 4.08 1.40
C GLN A 12 -6.90 3.74 -0.09
N LEU A 13 -6.25 4.62 -0.83
CA LEU A 13 -5.83 4.36 -2.21
C LEU A 13 -4.84 3.19 -2.29
N ALA A 14 -3.85 3.14 -1.40
CA ALA A 14 -2.91 2.03 -1.31
C ALA A 14 -3.63 0.70 -0.98
N ALA A 15 -4.59 0.72 -0.06
CA ALA A 15 -5.38 -0.46 0.29
C ALA A 15 -6.24 -0.95 -0.88
N ASN A 16 -6.89 -0.03 -1.61
CA ASN A 16 -7.65 -0.34 -2.81
C ASN A 16 -6.76 -0.96 -3.91
N LEU A 17 -5.54 -0.45 -4.07
CA LEU A 17 -4.55 -1.01 -5.00
C LEU A 17 -4.17 -2.44 -4.61
N ALA A 18 -3.81 -2.66 -3.33
CA ALA A 18 -3.44 -3.97 -2.83
C ALA A 18 -4.56 -5.00 -3.00
N GLU A 19 -5.79 -4.66 -2.57
CA GLU A 19 -6.95 -5.56 -2.68
C GLU A 19 -7.18 -5.99 -4.13
N LYS A 20 -7.17 -5.03 -5.07
CA LYS A 20 -7.42 -5.30 -6.48
C LYS A 20 -6.34 -6.18 -7.09
N ILE A 21 -5.06 -5.96 -6.76
CA ILE A 21 -3.97 -6.81 -7.25
C ILE A 21 -4.14 -8.25 -6.75
N ILE A 22 -4.45 -8.45 -5.47
CA ILE A 22 -4.61 -9.81 -4.93
C ILE A 22 -5.85 -10.49 -5.53
N LYS A 23 -6.99 -9.79 -5.61
CA LYS A 23 -8.24 -10.37 -6.10
C LYS A 23 -8.24 -10.65 -7.61
N ASN A 24 -7.47 -9.88 -8.39
CA ASN A 24 -7.36 -10.12 -9.83
C ASN A 24 -6.56 -11.38 -10.17
N ASP A 25 -5.75 -11.89 -9.24
CA ASP A 25 -4.97 -13.13 -9.36
C ASP A 25 -4.22 -13.26 -10.70
N ALA A 26 -3.58 -12.16 -11.11
CA ALA A 26 -3.00 -12.00 -12.45
C ALA A 26 -1.76 -12.86 -12.70
N PHE A 27 -1.03 -13.21 -11.64
CA PHE A 27 0.22 -13.97 -11.71
C PHE A 27 -0.01 -15.42 -11.27
N GLN A 28 0.75 -16.37 -11.83
CA GLN A 28 0.71 -17.79 -11.44
C GLN A 28 1.03 -18.00 -9.95
N ASP A 29 1.92 -17.16 -9.41
CA ASP A 29 2.20 -17.04 -7.98
C ASP A 29 2.68 -15.60 -7.72
N GLY A 30 2.64 -15.17 -6.46
CA GLY A 30 3.21 -13.91 -6.03
C GLY A 30 2.22 -12.76 -5.95
N ASN A 31 0.94 -12.94 -6.28
CA ASN A 31 -0.07 -11.86 -6.23
C ASN A 31 -0.05 -11.08 -4.90
N LYS A 32 0.07 -11.78 -3.77
CA LYS A 32 0.17 -11.17 -2.43
C LYS A 32 1.47 -10.37 -2.23
N ARG A 33 2.60 -10.90 -2.71
CA ARG A 33 3.91 -10.22 -2.63
C ARG A 33 3.92 -8.98 -3.52
N THR A 34 3.37 -9.08 -4.73
CA THR A 34 3.22 -7.97 -5.67
C THR A 34 2.31 -6.88 -5.11
N ALA A 35 1.18 -7.25 -4.49
CA ALA A 35 0.27 -6.29 -3.87
C ALA A 35 0.94 -5.53 -2.72
N MET A 36 1.68 -6.23 -1.84
CA MET A 36 2.44 -5.62 -0.76
C MET A 36 3.48 -4.62 -1.30
N ALA A 37 4.27 -5.05 -2.28
CA ALA A 37 5.29 -4.21 -2.89
C ALA A 37 4.69 -2.97 -3.58
N ALA A 38 3.57 -3.14 -4.29
CA ALA A 38 2.87 -2.05 -4.96
C ALA A 38 2.29 -1.04 -3.95
N ALA A 39 1.66 -1.50 -2.87
CA ALA A 39 1.11 -0.63 -1.83
C ALA A 39 2.20 0.13 -1.06
N ASP A 40 3.27 -0.56 -0.65
CA ASP A 40 4.41 0.07 0.02
C ASP A 40 5.13 1.09 -0.88
N MET A 41 5.31 0.77 -2.16
CA MET A 41 5.91 1.71 -3.12
C MET A 41 5.01 2.92 -3.39
N PHE A 42 3.69 2.70 -3.56
CA PHE A 42 2.74 3.79 -3.70
C PHE A 42 2.80 4.75 -2.51
N LEU A 43 2.84 4.22 -1.30
CA LEU A 43 2.97 5.05 -0.10
C LEU A 43 4.33 5.75 -0.03
N LYS A 44 5.43 5.12 -0.47
CA LYS A 44 6.77 5.74 -0.51
C LYS A 44 6.81 6.97 -1.41
N ILE A 45 6.18 6.88 -2.58
CA ILE A 45 6.00 8.02 -3.49
C ILE A 45 5.21 9.14 -2.81
N ASN A 46 4.26 8.79 -1.94
CA ASN A 46 3.44 9.72 -1.16
C ASN A 46 4.04 10.10 0.22
N GLY A 47 5.31 9.75 0.50
CA GLY A 47 6.02 10.18 1.70
C GLY A 47 5.81 9.29 2.94
N TYR A 48 5.31 8.07 2.78
CA TYR A 48 5.12 7.10 3.86
C TYR A 48 5.71 5.74 3.50
N TYR A 49 5.98 4.87 4.47
CA TYR A 49 6.32 3.49 4.17
C TYR A 49 5.64 2.53 5.15
N LEU A 50 5.32 1.33 4.66
CA LEU A 50 4.82 0.22 5.45
C LEU A 50 5.98 -0.69 5.87
N GLN A 51 6.96 -0.94 5.01
CA GLN A 51 8.05 -1.86 5.30
C GLN A 51 9.40 -1.12 5.40
N LYS A 52 10.05 -1.19 6.57
CA LYS A 52 11.42 -0.69 6.73
C LYS A 52 12.42 -1.54 5.93
N VAL A 53 12.29 -2.85 6.06
CA VAL A 53 12.99 -3.86 5.25
C VAL A 53 11.92 -4.69 4.54
N PRO A 54 11.90 -4.74 3.20
CA PRO A 54 10.91 -5.51 2.46
C PRO A 54 10.95 -6.99 2.87
N PHE A 55 9.77 -7.55 3.19
CA PHE A 55 9.57 -8.97 3.48
C PHE A 55 10.42 -9.56 4.61
N ALA A 56 10.94 -8.73 5.53
CA ALA A 56 11.66 -9.25 6.69
C ALA A 56 10.76 -10.14 7.55
N GLU A 57 11.35 -11.17 8.16
CA GLU A 57 10.64 -12.08 9.07
C GLU A 57 10.49 -11.44 10.46
N ASP A 58 9.63 -10.42 10.54
CA ASP A 58 9.31 -9.72 11.78
C ASP A 58 7.79 -9.63 12.01
N GLY A 59 7.41 -9.22 13.23
CA GLY A 59 6.01 -9.07 13.60
C GLY A 59 5.27 -8.01 12.77
N HIS A 60 5.98 -7.03 12.24
CA HIS A 60 5.39 -5.96 11.43
C HIS A 60 4.95 -6.48 10.05
N ASN A 61 5.84 -7.14 9.34
CA ASN A 61 5.58 -7.78 8.05
C ASN A 61 4.59 -8.95 8.17
N THR A 62 4.62 -9.66 9.29
CA THR A 62 3.61 -10.67 9.61
C THR A 62 2.23 -10.03 9.77
N GLY A 63 2.12 -8.91 10.51
CA GLY A 63 0.87 -8.17 10.66
C GLY A 63 0.30 -7.67 9.34
N LEU A 64 1.16 -7.09 8.49
CA LEU A 64 0.83 -6.69 7.12
C LEU A 64 0.30 -7.88 6.30
N THR A 65 0.99 -9.01 6.31
CA THR A 65 0.57 -10.21 5.58
C THR A 65 -0.80 -10.69 6.03
N ASN A 66 -1.03 -10.73 7.35
CA ASN A 66 -2.30 -11.13 7.94
C ASN A 66 -3.43 -10.16 7.56
N ALA A 67 -3.19 -8.85 7.54
CA ALA A 67 -4.16 -7.87 7.12
C ALA A 67 -4.59 -8.06 5.65
N HIS A 68 -3.65 -8.35 4.76
CA HIS A 68 -3.98 -8.64 3.36
C HIS A 68 -4.80 -9.94 3.22
N VAL A 69 -4.45 -10.98 3.97
CA VAL A 69 -5.23 -12.23 4.03
C VAL A 69 -6.65 -11.97 4.54
N ALA A 70 -6.81 -11.17 5.60
CA ALA A 70 -8.11 -10.85 6.17
C ALA A 70 -9.02 -10.13 5.14
N VAL A 71 -8.46 -9.23 4.33
CA VAL A 71 -9.24 -8.49 3.32
C VAL A 71 -9.70 -9.38 2.18
N VAL A 72 -8.84 -10.28 1.71
CA VAL A 72 -9.19 -11.15 0.57
C VAL A 72 -10.06 -12.34 0.98
N THR A 73 -10.03 -12.71 2.26
CA THR A 73 -10.98 -13.66 2.86
C THR A 73 -12.28 -12.99 3.33
N ASN A 74 -12.46 -11.70 3.05
CA ASN A 74 -13.61 -10.88 3.45
C ASN A 74 -13.86 -10.79 4.97
N GLN A 75 -12.84 -11.09 5.78
CA GLN A 75 -12.87 -10.85 7.23
C GLN A 75 -12.72 -9.35 7.52
N TRP A 76 -11.97 -8.64 6.69
CA TRP A 76 -11.84 -7.18 6.71
C TRP A 76 -12.39 -6.58 5.42
N THR A 77 -12.94 -5.37 5.54
CA THR A 77 -13.21 -4.49 4.41
C THR A 77 -11.93 -3.83 3.93
N VAL A 78 -11.90 -3.37 2.68
CA VAL A 78 -10.78 -2.57 2.16
C VAL A 78 -10.59 -1.24 2.93
N GLN A 79 -11.66 -0.73 3.56
CA GLN A 79 -11.57 0.44 4.43
C GLN A 79 -10.80 0.14 5.73
N GLN A 80 -11.03 -1.04 6.32
CA GLN A 80 -10.27 -1.48 7.49
C GLN A 80 -8.79 -1.69 7.15
N LEU A 81 -8.47 -2.15 5.94
CA LEU A 81 -7.09 -2.20 5.46
C LEU A 81 -6.45 -0.82 5.35
N GLY A 82 -7.16 0.16 4.76
CA GLY A 82 -6.69 1.53 4.67
C GLY A 82 -6.42 2.16 6.04
N ASN A 83 -7.35 1.96 6.98
CA ASN A 83 -7.18 2.39 8.37
C ASN A 83 -5.99 1.71 9.06
N TYR A 84 -5.76 0.42 8.78
CA TYR A 84 -4.61 -0.30 9.31
C TYR A 84 -3.30 0.22 8.72
N TYR A 85 -3.22 0.46 7.42
CA TYR A 85 -2.05 1.10 6.81
C TYR A 85 -1.77 2.45 7.45
N LYS A 86 -2.79 3.29 7.61
CA LYS A 86 -2.68 4.61 8.25
C LYS A 86 -2.14 4.53 9.69
N SER A 87 -2.46 3.47 10.43
CA SER A 87 -2.03 3.33 11.83
C SER A 87 -0.59 2.84 11.99
N ILE A 88 -0.06 2.10 11.01
CA ILE A 88 1.29 1.53 11.08
C ILE A 88 2.31 2.28 10.21
N ALA A 89 1.85 2.96 9.16
CA ALA A 89 2.71 3.65 8.22
C ALA A 89 3.56 4.69 8.94
N GLN A 90 4.84 4.70 8.62
CA GLN A 90 5.79 5.66 9.14
C GLN A 90 6.07 6.72 8.08
N PRO A 91 6.25 7.99 8.46
CA PRO A 91 6.68 9.00 7.52
C PRO A 91 8.07 8.62 6.99
N LEU A 92 8.26 8.74 5.68
CA LEU A 92 9.60 8.80 5.12
C LEU A 92 10.25 10.04 5.76
N GLY A 93 11.41 9.87 6.42
CA GLY A 93 12.17 10.97 7.04
C GLY A 93 12.44 12.10 6.02
N PRO A 94 13.03 13.25 6.44
CA PRO A 94 13.18 14.42 5.58
C PRO A 94 13.68 13.97 4.21
N MET A 95 12.81 14.13 3.21
CA MET A 95 13.08 13.65 1.85
C MET A 95 14.43 14.22 1.47
N ALA A 96 15.41 13.36 1.21
CA ALA A 96 16.62 13.79 0.54
C ALA A 96 16.18 14.60 -0.68
N ALA A 97 16.76 15.78 -0.89
CA ALA A 97 16.30 16.77 -1.88
C ALA A 97 15.98 16.13 -3.25
N GLU A 98 16.70 15.06 -3.61
CA GLU A 98 16.47 14.22 -4.79
C GLU A 98 15.05 13.63 -4.93
N ILE A 99 14.38 13.24 -3.85
CA ILE A 99 13.02 12.66 -3.88
C ILE A 99 11.96 13.78 -4.02
N LEU A 100 12.21 14.94 -3.41
CA LEU A 100 11.36 16.11 -3.57
C LEU A 100 11.41 16.61 -5.02
N ASP A 101 12.61 16.62 -5.62
CA ASP A 101 12.80 16.94 -7.04
C ASP A 101 12.10 15.91 -7.94
N TYR A 102 12.20 14.61 -7.63
CA TYR A 102 11.47 13.57 -8.38
C TYR A 102 9.95 13.78 -8.33
N ARG A 103 9.37 14.03 -7.15
CA ARG A 103 7.94 14.30 -6.99
C ARG A 103 7.49 15.57 -7.74
N ASN A 104 8.26 16.65 -7.65
CA ASN A 104 7.94 17.90 -8.33
C ASN A 104 8.11 17.79 -9.86
N SER A 105 8.99 16.91 -10.33
CA SER A 105 9.19 16.64 -11.76
C SER A 105 8.15 15.68 -12.35
N ALA A 106 7.48 14.88 -11.52
CA ALA A 106 6.39 14.01 -11.91
C ALA A 106 5.10 14.83 -12.06
N THR A 107 4.97 15.59 -13.15
CA THR A 107 3.70 16.18 -13.57
C THR A 107 2.65 15.08 -13.78
N GLU A 108 1.50 15.24 -13.13
CA GLU A 108 0.29 14.43 -13.34
C GLU A 108 -0.02 14.30 -14.83
N PHE A 109 -0.23 13.05 -15.29
CA PHE A 109 -0.87 12.74 -16.56
C PHE A 109 -2.33 12.38 -16.33
#